data_AF-A0A6J4I7V4-F1
#
_entry.id   AF-A0A6J4I7V4-F1
#
_cell.length_a   1.000
_cell.length_b   1.000
_cell.length_c   1.000
_cell.angle_alpha   90.00
_cell.angle_beta   90.00
_cell.angle_gamma   90.00
#
_symmetry.space_group_name_H-M   'P 1'
#
loop_
_entity.id
_entity.type
_entity.pdbx_description
1 polymer ?
#
loop_
_entity_poly.entity_id
_entity_poly.type
_entity_poly.pdbx_seq_one_letter_code
_entity_poly.pdbx_strand_id
1 'polypeptide(L)'
;MPRRGSRRPGEAVWFVVNGSHRMAQFGHHLERHRDVMCPTFVRQMDRVADWSAQELYRGIFQRTELYRRVQSWFDAADIVAMPTLSRTAPPIGQDFFGPIEIDGEEVPNLRAAWYPYTTTFNLTGNPAVSLPCGLAADGLPVGLQLVARPGEDAGLLRVAALGAAPPRVAGARRRRTNRLALAQRASPGEAELSGGPLA
;
A
#
# COMPACT_ATOMS: atom_id res chain seq x y z
N MET A 1 -8.78 -13.21 -35.66
CA MET A 1 -8.67 -12.11 -34.67
C MET A 1 -9.57 -12.43 -33.48
N PRO A 2 -9.03 -12.66 -32.28
CA PRO A 2 -9.86 -12.84 -31.10
C PRO A 2 -10.57 -11.51 -30.80
N ARG A 3 -11.89 -11.58 -30.59
CA ARG A 3 -12.74 -10.41 -30.34
C ARG A 3 -12.26 -9.68 -29.08
N ARG A 4 -12.02 -8.36 -29.19
CA ARG A 4 -11.80 -7.43 -28.07
C ARG A 4 -12.78 -7.75 -26.95
N GLY A 5 -12.24 -8.09 -25.78
CA GLY A 5 -13.00 -8.59 -24.65
C GLY A 5 -14.20 -7.71 -24.31
N SER A 6 -15.31 -8.37 -23.99
CA SER A 6 -16.49 -7.77 -23.41
C SER A 6 -16.13 -6.72 -22.35
N ARG A 7 -16.66 -5.50 -22.50
CA ARG A 7 -16.74 -4.48 -21.44
C ARG A 7 -17.08 -5.19 -20.13
N ARG A 8 -16.27 -5.02 -19.08
CA ARG A 8 -16.54 -5.59 -17.75
C ARG A 8 -17.15 -4.50 -16.87
N PRO A 9 -18.48 -4.47 -16.70
CA PRO A 9 -19.10 -3.57 -15.72
C PRO A 9 -18.58 -3.90 -14.31
N GLY A 10 -18.19 -2.90 -13.54
CA GLY A 10 -17.86 -3.07 -12.12
C GLY A 10 -16.38 -3.27 -11.75
N GLU A 11 -15.42 -3.06 -12.66
CA GLU A 11 -14.01 -3.06 -12.26
C GLU A 11 -13.69 -1.83 -11.36
N ALA A 12 -13.04 -2.08 -10.23
CA ALA A 12 -12.76 -1.03 -9.25
C ALA A 12 -11.86 0.07 -9.85
N VAL A 13 -12.18 1.33 -9.55
CA VAL A 13 -11.41 2.54 -9.96
C VAL A 13 -9.91 2.38 -9.73
N TRP A 14 -9.54 1.73 -8.62
CA TRP A 14 -8.16 1.38 -8.29
C TRP A 14 -7.46 0.65 -9.43
N PHE A 15 -8.06 -0.42 -9.94
CA PHE A 15 -7.48 -1.20 -11.01
C PHE A 15 -7.28 -0.31 -12.22
N VAL A 16 -8.34 0.33 -12.71
CA VAL A 16 -8.30 1.15 -13.95
C VAL A 16 -7.17 2.18 -13.91
N VAL A 17 -7.12 2.98 -12.84
CA VAL A 17 -6.16 4.07 -12.72
C VAL A 17 -4.75 3.55 -12.46
N ASN A 18 -4.57 2.66 -11.47
CA ASN A 18 -3.24 2.17 -11.09
C ASN A 18 -2.64 1.22 -12.13
N GLY A 19 -3.46 0.39 -12.77
CA GLY A 19 -3.04 -0.53 -13.82
C GLY A 19 -2.64 0.21 -15.10
N SER A 20 -3.42 1.22 -15.52
CA SER A 20 -3.03 2.07 -16.66
C SER A 20 -1.70 2.79 -16.39
N HIS A 21 -1.52 3.33 -15.17
CA HIS A 21 -0.27 3.95 -14.76
C HIS A 21 0.91 2.97 -14.81
N ARG A 22 0.74 1.76 -14.26
CA ARG A 22 1.78 0.72 -14.31
C ARG A 22 2.10 0.26 -15.73
N MET A 23 1.09 0.14 -16.60
CA MET A 23 1.33 -0.21 -18.00
C MET A 23 2.11 0.90 -18.72
N ALA A 24 1.75 2.17 -18.50
CA ALA A 24 2.50 3.29 -19.05
C ALA A 24 3.97 3.33 -18.55
N GLN A 25 4.19 3.00 -17.28
CA GLN A 25 5.53 3.02 -16.68
C GLN A 25 6.39 1.81 -17.06
N PHE A 26 5.81 0.61 -17.03
CA PHE A 26 6.55 -0.66 -17.09
C PHE A 26 6.26 -1.50 -18.33
N GLY A 27 5.34 -1.10 -19.21
CA GLY A 27 4.94 -1.90 -20.38
C GLY A 27 6.12 -2.28 -21.28
N HIS A 28 7.02 -1.33 -21.56
CA HIS A 28 8.22 -1.57 -22.36
C HIS A 28 9.21 -2.56 -21.69
N HIS A 29 9.23 -2.66 -20.36
CA HIS A 29 10.00 -3.68 -19.66
C HIS A 29 9.32 -5.04 -19.73
N LEU A 30 7.99 -5.09 -19.64
CA LEU A 30 7.23 -6.32 -19.78
C LEU A 30 7.49 -6.99 -21.13
N GLU A 31 7.56 -6.21 -22.22
CA GLU A 31 7.90 -6.72 -23.56
C GLU A 31 9.28 -7.37 -23.62
N ARG A 32 10.27 -6.82 -22.90
CA ARG A 32 11.69 -7.23 -23.00
C ARG A 32 12.12 -8.28 -21.99
N HIS A 33 11.45 -8.35 -20.84
CA HIS A 33 11.90 -9.11 -19.68
C HIS A 33 10.79 -9.98 -19.06
N ARG A 34 9.74 -10.31 -19.83
CA ARG A 34 8.58 -11.07 -19.34
C ARG A 34 8.96 -12.37 -18.64
N ASP A 35 9.96 -13.06 -19.18
CA ASP A 35 10.46 -14.37 -18.77
C ASP A 35 11.12 -14.38 -17.39
N VAL A 36 11.69 -13.24 -16.98
CA VAL A 36 12.33 -13.08 -15.66
C VAL A 36 11.47 -12.32 -14.64
N MET A 37 10.29 -11.83 -15.05
CA MET A 37 9.37 -11.14 -14.15
C MET A 37 8.54 -12.10 -13.29
N CYS A 38 8.18 -11.65 -12.09
CA CYS A 38 7.28 -12.39 -11.21
C CYS A 38 5.95 -12.71 -11.93
N PRO A 39 5.50 -13.98 -11.97
CA PRO A 39 4.26 -14.37 -12.66
C PRO A 39 3.02 -13.61 -12.18
N THR A 40 2.94 -13.29 -10.88
CA THR A 40 1.85 -12.49 -10.31
C THR A 40 1.83 -11.08 -10.91
N PHE A 41 3.00 -10.47 -11.14
CA PHE A 41 3.09 -9.15 -11.75
C PHE A 41 2.71 -9.19 -13.23
N VAL A 42 3.22 -10.17 -13.99
CA VAL A 42 2.84 -10.39 -15.40
C VAL A 42 1.32 -10.54 -15.54
N ARG A 43 0.69 -11.38 -14.71
CA ARG A 43 -0.77 -11.56 -14.71
C ARG A 43 -1.54 -10.27 -14.39
N GLN A 44 -0.99 -9.39 -13.53
CA GLN A 44 -1.60 -8.08 -13.27
C GLN A 44 -1.47 -7.14 -14.46
N MET A 45 -0.33 -7.14 -15.15
CA MET A 45 -0.10 -6.31 -16.33
C MET A 45 -0.96 -6.78 -17.51
N ASP A 46 -1.04 -8.10 -17.73
CA ASP A 46 -1.89 -8.69 -18.78
C ASP A 46 -3.38 -8.34 -18.58
N ARG A 47 -3.83 -8.19 -17.32
CA ARG A 47 -5.22 -7.78 -17.02
C ARG A 47 -5.56 -6.36 -17.49
N VAL A 48 -4.56 -5.50 -17.59
CA VAL A 48 -4.75 -4.05 -17.81
C VAL A 48 -4.20 -3.58 -19.15
N ALA A 49 -3.65 -4.50 -19.95
CA ALA A 49 -3.04 -4.23 -21.25
C ALA A 49 -4.04 -3.65 -22.27
N ASP A 50 -5.31 -4.05 -22.18
CA ASP A 50 -6.33 -3.73 -23.18
C ASP A 50 -7.24 -2.54 -22.80
N TRP A 51 -6.94 -1.80 -21.73
CA TRP A 51 -7.78 -0.67 -21.35
C TRP A 51 -7.62 0.50 -22.32
N SER A 52 -8.77 1.02 -22.74
CA SER A 52 -8.87 2.19 -23.60
C SER A 52 -8.67 3.49 -22.82
N ALA A 53 -8.29 4.56 -23.53
CA ALA A 53 -8.28 5.91 -22.97
C ALA A 53 -9.64 6.31 -22.36
N GLN A 54 -10.75 5.87 -22.95
CA GLN A 54 -12.09 6.15 -22.41
C GLN A 54 -12.31 5.49 -21.05
N GLU A 55 -11.84 4.26 -20.84
CA GLU A 55 -11.93 3.59 -19.55
C GLU A 55 -11.08 4.30 -18.50
N LEU A 56 -9.86 4.71 -18.87
CA LEU A 56 -9.00 5.53 -18.00
C LEU A 56 -9.70 6.83 -17.57
N TYR A 57 -10.26 7.59 -18.51
CA TYR A 57 -10.94 8.84 -18.18
C TYR A 57 -12.21 8.64 -17.34
N ARG A 58 -12.99 7.58 -17.59
CA ARG A 58 -14.10 7.20 -16.70
C ARG A 58 -13.60 6.94 -15.28
N GLY A 59 -12.51 6.18 -15.13
CA GLY A 59 -11.89 5.94 -13.83
C GLY A 59 -11.39 7.22 -13.15
N ILE A 60 -10.85 8.17 -13.90
CA ILE A 60 -10.42 9.48 -13.38
C ILE A 60 -11.62 10.30 -12.87
N PHE A 61 -12.76 10.29 -13.58
CA PHE A 61 -13.97 10.96 -13.12
C PHE A 61 -14.52 10.31 -11.84
N GLN A 62 -14.60 8.97 -11.80
CA GLN A 62 -15.01 8.24 -10.59
C GLN A 62 -14.05 8.48 -9.42
N ARG A 63 -12.74 8.59 -9.66
CA ARG A 63 -11.76 8.97 -8.63
C ARG A 63 -12.06 10.36 -8.06
N THR A 64 -12.52 11.30 -8.89
CA THR A 64 -12.89 12.65 -8.45
C THR A 64 -14.13 12.62 -7.56
N GLU A 65 -15.13 11.81 -7.91
CA GLU A 65 -16.31 11.58 -7.06
C GLU A 65 -15.92 10.95 -5.72
N LEU A 66 -15.08 9.92 -5.75
CA LEU A 66 -14.54 9.28 -4.55
C LEU A 66 -13.79 10.29 -3.67
N TYR A 67 -12.93 11.12 -4.26
CA TYR A 67 -12.21 12.18 -3.56
C TYR A 67 -13.17 13.09 -2.79
N ARG A 68 -14.19 13.65 -3.47
CA ARG A 68 -15.16 14.55 -2.83
C ARG A 68 -15.89 13.87 -1.67
N ARG A 69 -16.28 12.61 -1.85
CA ARG A 69 -16.97 11.82 -0.82
C ARG A 69 -16.08 11.56 0.40
N VAL A 70 -14.80 11.27 0.19
CA VAL A 70 -13.85 11.09 1.30
C VAL A 70 -13.58 12.42 1.99
N GLN A 71 -13.44 13.52 1.26
CA GLN A 71 -13.22 14.83 1.88
C GLN A 71 -14.39 15.25 2.78
N SER A 72 -15.63 14.91 2.42
CA SER A 72 -16.79 15.24 3.25
C SER A 72 -16.85 14.47 4.58
N TRP A 73 -16.10 13.37 4.74
CA TRP A 73 -15.98 12.72 6.05
C TRP A 73 -15.28 13.62 7.07
N PHE A 74 -14.36 14.47 6.60
CA PHE A 74 -13.61 15.39 7.44
C PHE A 74 -14.39 16.66 7.82
N ASP A 75 -15.63 16.79 7.37
CA ASP A 75 -16.54 17.85 7.83
C ASP A 75 -17.06 17.53 9.25
N ALA A 76 -17.01 16.26 9.65
CA ALA A 76 -17.50 15.77 10.94
C ALA A 76 -16.41 15.19 11.85
N ALA A 77 -15.19 14.97 11.35
CA ALA A 77 -14.10 14.36 12.10
C ALA A 77 -12.71 14.84 11.62
N ASP A 78 -11.76 15.00 12.52
CA ASP A 78 -10.37 15.32 12.15
C ASP A 78 -9.60 14.09 11.65
N ILE A 79 -9.94 12.91 12.20
CA ILE A 79 -9.29 11.63 11.94
C ILE A 79 -10.36 10.56 11.68
N VAL A 80 -10.15 9.77 10.63
CA VAL A 80 -10.90 8.54 10.38
C VAL A 80 -10.06 7.35 10.84
N ALA A 81 -10.63 6.52 11.70
CA ALA A 81 -9.99 5.31 12.23
C ALA A 81 -10.72 4.05 11.75
N MET A 82 -9.98 3.05 11.29
CA MET A 82 -10.54 1.80 10.76
C MET A 82 -9.47 0.70 10.72
N PRO A 83 -9.83 -0.59 10.57
CA PRO A 83 -8.85 -1.64 10.34
C PRO A 83 -7.95 -1.34 9.13
N THR A 84 -6.66 -1.69 9.23
CA THR A 84 -5.75 -1.56 8.07
C THR A 84 -6.09 -2.60 6.99
N LEU A 85 -6.33 -3.84 7.42
CA LEU A 85 -6.64 -5.00 6.58
C LEU A 85 -7.91 -5.68 7.11
N SER A 86 -8.62 -6.41 6.25
CA SER A 86 -9.84 -7.12 6.64
C SER A 86 -9.60 -8.34 7.51
N ARG A 87 -8.39 -8.92 7.45
CA ARG A 87 -7.94 -9.98 8.36
C ARG A 87 -6.42 -10.01 8.49
N THR A 88 -5.95 -10.87 9.39
CA THR A 88 -4.53 -11.19 9.60
C THR A 88 -3.85 -11.77 8.35
N ALA A 89 -2.53 -11.92 8.42
CA ALA A 89 -1.73 -12.33 7.27
C ALA A 89 -2.16 -13.72 6.73
N PRO A 90 -2.38 -13.86 5.41
CA PRO A 90 -2.63 -15.14 4.79
C PRO A 90 -1.37 -16.03 4.86
N PRO A 91 -1.53 -17.36 4.83
CA PRO A 91 -0.41 -18.28 4.71
C PRO A 91 0.51 -17.97 3.53
N ILE A 92 1.80 -18.26 3.70
CA ILE A 92 2.79 -18.17 2.62
C ILE A 92 2.37 -19.08 1.48
N GLY A 93 2.47 -18.58 0.25
CA GLY A 93 2.15 -19.34 -0.97
C GLY A 93 0.68 -19.34 -1.35
N GLN A 94 -0.21 -18.70 -0.58
CA GLN A 94 -1.60 -18.54 -0.99
C GLN A 94 -1.70 -17.76 -2.31
N ASP A 95 -2.54 -18.25 -3.23
CA ASP A 95 -2.76 -17.59 -4.52
C ASP A 95 -3.42 -16.21 -4.32
N PHE A 96 -2.71 -15.16 -4.68
CA PHE A 96 -3.19 -13.78 -4.64
C PHE A 96 -4.45 -13.53 -5.49
N PHE A 97 -4.77 -14.40 -6.44
CA PHE A 97 -5.97 -14.28 -7.25
C PHE A 97 -7.08 -15.28 -6.89
N GLY A 98 -6.77 -16.23 -6.00
CA GLY A 98 -7.70 -17.20 -5.47
C GLY A 98 -8.61 -16.61 -4.38
N PRO A 99 -9.49 -17.43 -3.79
CA PRO A 99 -10.36 -17.00 -2.71
C PRO A 99 -9.58 -16.74 -1.41
N ILE A 100 -10.23 -16.03 -0.49
CA ILE A 100 -9.79 -15.85 0.89
C ILE A 100 -11.03 -15.94 1.80
N GLU A 101 -10.91 -16.63 2.92
CA GLU A 101 -11.94 -16.62 3.96
C GLU A 101 -11.83 -15.32 4.79
N ILE A 102 -12.94 -14.64 5.07
CA ILE A 102 -13.00 -13.48 5.98
C ILE A 102 -14.25 -13.66 6.84
N ASP A 103 -14.09 -13.66 8.16
CA ASP A 103 -15.19 -13.84 9.12
C ASP A 103 -16.10 -15.06 8.84
N GLY A 104 -15.49 -16.15 8.36
CA GLY A 104 -16.19 -17.40 8.01
C GLY A 104 -16.83 -17.43 6.63
N GLU A 105 -16.72 -16.35 5.85
CA GLU A 105 -17.22 -16.28 4.47
C GLU A 105 -16.08 -16.36 3.46
N GLU A 106 -16.26 -17.19 2.42
CA GLU A 106 -15.32 -17.24 1.31
C GLU A 106 -15.55 -16.06 0.35
N VAL A 107 -14.58 -15.16 0.27
CA VAL A 107 -14.61 -13.99 -0.61
C VAL A 107 -13.74 -14.24 -1.84
N PRO A 108 -14.27 -14.00 -3.05
CA PRO A 108 -13.48 -14.10 -4.26
C PRO A 108 -12.33 -13.08 -4.27
N ASN A 109 -11.16 -13.52 -4.73
CA ASN A 109 -9.98 -12.69 -4.93
C ASN A 109 -9.38 -12.11 -3.63
N LEU A 110 -8.39 -12.82 -3.11
CA LEU A 110 -7.58 -12.44 -1.95
C LEU A 110 -7.15 -10.98 -1.97
N ARG A 111 -6.58 -10.50 -3.08
CA ARG A 111 -6.06 -9.14 -3.16
C ARG A 111 -7.13 -8.06 -2.99
N ALA A 112 -8.29 -8.22 -3.64
CA ALA A 112 -9.37 -7.25 -3.52
C ALA A 112 -9.99 -7.27 -2.11
N ALA A 113 -10.11 -8.47 -1.52
CA ALA A 113 -10.79 -8.67 -0.25
C ALA A 113 -9.91 -8.41 0.98
N TRP A 114 -8.58 -8.58 0.89
CA TRP A 114 -7.67 -8.52 2.04
C TRP A 114 -7.26 -7.09 2.44
N TYR A 115 -7.04 -6.20 1.48
CA TYR A 115 -6.61 -4.80 1.74
C TYR A 115 -7.56 -3.71 1.20
N PRO A 116 -8.90 -3.89 1.22
CA PRO A 116 -9.86 -3.00 0.54
C PRO A 116 -9.82 -1.56 1.08
N TYR A 117 -9.41 -1.38 2.33
CA TYR A 117 -9.46 -0.09 3.01
C TYR A 117 -8.29 0.84 2.64
N THR A 118 -7.16 0.30 2.21
CA THR A 118 -5.95 1.09 1.90
C THR A 118 -5.99 1.76 0.53
N THR A 119 -6.66 1.14 -0.46
CA THR A 119 -6.63 1.64 -1.85
C THR A 119 -7.37 2.96 -2.00
N THR A 120 -8.40 3.19 -1.19
CA THR A 120 -9.20 4.42 -1.19
C THR A 120 -8.33 5.64 -0.94
N PHE A 121 -7.49 5.61 0.09
CA PHE A 121 -6.69 6.77 0.48
C PHE A 121 -5.50 7.03 -0.43
N ASN A 122 -4.97 5.99 -1.08
CA ASN A 122 -4.02 6.14 -2.17
C ASN A 122 -4.65 6.86 -3.39
N LEU A 123 -5.93 6.61 -3.68
CA LEU A 123 -6.65 7.25 -4.77
C LEU A 123 -7.03 8.70 -4.46
N THR A 124 -7.34 9.01 -3.20
CA THR A 124 -7.78 10.34 -2.77
C THR A 124 -6.65 11.22 -2.23
N GLY A 125 -5.45 10.66 -2.05
CA GLY A 125 -4.27 11.42 -1.62
C GLY A 125 -4.31 11.82 -0.14
N ASN A 126 -5.07 11.11 0.68
CA ASN A 126 -5.11 11.36 2.12
C ASN A 126 -3.87 10.77 2.81
N PRO A 127 -3.24 11.48 3.77
CA PRO A 127 -2.21 10.89 4.62
C PRO A 127 -2.83 9.83 5.52
N ALA A 128 -2.14 8.70 5.66
CA ALA A 128 -2.57 7.57 6.48
C ALA A 128 -1.37 6.94 7.22
N VAL A 129 -1.61 6.48 8.44
CA VAL A 129 -0.62 5.75 9.26
C VAL A 129 -1.26 4.49 9.84
N SER A 130 -0.52 3.38 9.79
CA SER A 130 -0.95 2.12 10.40
C SER A 130 -0.23 1.89 11.72
N LEU A 131 -1.00 1.68 12.77
CA LEU A 131 -0.53 1.39 14.11
C LEU A 131 -0.85 -0.06 14.48
N PRO A 132 0.05 -0.77 15.17
CA PRO A 132 -0.32 -2.02 15.78
C PRO A 132 -1.40 -1.79 16.86
N CYS A 133 -2.48 -2.57 16.82
CA CYS A 133 -3.59 -2.43 17.78
C CYS A 133 -3.91 -3.70 18.56
N GLY A 134 -3.16 -4.78 18.37
CA GLY A 134 -3.30 -6.01 19.13
C GLY A 134 -2.94 -7.26 18.34
N LEU A 135 -3.38 -8.40 18.86
CA LEU A 135 -3.33 -9.70 18.20
C LEU A 135 -4.76 -10.18 17.94
N ALA A 136 -5.00 -10.85 16.82
CA ALA A 136 -6.24 -11.57 16.59
C ALA A 136 -6.24 -12.93 17.30
N ALA A 137 -7.36 -13.67 17.18
CA ALA A 137 -7.54 -14.98 17.81
C ALA A 137 -6.51 -16.04 17.32
N ASP A 138 -5.95 -15.87 16.13
CA ASP A 138 -4.88 -16.70 15.58
C ASP A 138 -3.47 -16.33 16.08
N GLY A 139 -3.36 -15.32 16.95
CA GLY A 139 -2.11 -14.83 17.51
C GLY A 139 -1.30 -13.91 16.58
N LEU A 140 -1.82 -13.55 15.41
CA LEU A 140 -1.15 -12.67 14.46
C LEU A 140 -1.47 -11.18 14.73
N PRO A 141 -0.53 -10.25 14.45
CA PRO A 141 -0.75 -8.82 14.65
C PRO A 141 -1.86 -8.24 13.77
N VAL A 142 -2.64 -7.32 14.34
CA VAL A 142 -3.64 -6.51 13.63
C VAL A 142 -3.23 -5.04 13.64
N GLY A 143 -3.53 -4.35 12.53
CA GLY A 143 -3.28 -2.92 12.35
C GLY A 143 -4.55 -2.09 12.40
N LEU A 144 -4.46 -0.92 13.04
CA LEU A 144 -5.43 0.17 12.97
C LEU A 144 -4.85 1.26 12.06
N GLN A 145 -5.58 1.60 10.99
CA GLN A 145 -5.25 2.69 10.10
C GLN A 145 -5.95 3.96 10.59
N LEU A 146 -5.16 5.02 10.77
CA LEU A 146 -5.64 6.37 11.01
C LEU A 146 -5.40 7.20 9.76
N VAL A 147 -6.39 7.97 9.35
CA VAL A 147 -6.35 8.79 8.13
C VAL A 147 -6.75 10.21 8.48
N ALA A 148 -6.01 11.20 7.95
CA ALA A 148 -6.34 12.61 8.08
C ALA A 148 -6.69 13.26 6.74
N ARG A 149 -7.14 14.51 6.78
CA ARG A 149 -7.33 15.35 5.59
C ARG A 149 -5.98 15.60 4.90
N PRO A 150 -5.92 15.79 3.56
CA PRO A 150 -4.69 16.17 2.88
C PRO A 150 -4.04 17.41 3.50
N GLY A 151 -2.73 17.34 3.78
CA GLY A 151 -1.97 18.42 4.43
C GLY A 151 -1.87 18.32 5.96
N GLU A 152 -2.64 17.44 6.59
CA GLU A 152 -2.67 17.28 8.06
C GLU A 152 -1.72 16.20 8.59
N ASP A 153 -0.66 15.89 7.85
CA ASP A 153 0.35 14.87 8.17
C ASP A 153 0.93 15.03 9.58
N ALA A 154 1.25 16.26 9.98
CA ALA A 154 1.81 16.56 11.29
C ALA A 154 0.81 16.27 12.42
N GLY A 155 -0.47 16.62 12.23
CA GLY A 155 -1.54 16.31 13.17
C GLY A 155 -1.74 14.80 13.31
N LEU A 156 -1.79 14.10 12.17
CA LEU A 156 -1.91 12.65 12.12
C LEU A 156 -0.79 11.95 12.89
N LEU A 157 0.47 12.36 12.68
CA LEU A 157 1.63 11.77 13.37
C LEU A 157 1.61 12.04 14.88
N ARG A 158 1.12 13.20 15.32
CA ARG A 158 0.96 13.50 16.77
C ARG A 158 -0.07 12.57 17.40
N VAL A 159 -1.22 12.38 16.76
CA VAL A 159 -2.25 11.43 17.23
C VAL A 159 -1.70 10.02 17.26
N ALA A 160 -0.97 9.63 16.20
CA ALA A 160 -0.40 8.30 16.09
C ALA A 160 0.61 7.97 17.20
N ALA A 161 1.40 8.97 17.62
CA ALA A 161 2.36 8.82 18.71
C ALA A 161 1.70 8.55 20.06
N LEU A 162 0.45 8.95 20.28
CA LEU A 162 -0.29 8.66 21.51
C LEU A 162 -0.73 7.18 21.59
N GLY A 163 -1.07 6.58 20.45
CA GLY A 163 -1.58 5.21 20.36
C GLY A 163 -0.54 4.14 20.05
N ALA A 164 0.70 4.52 19.74
CA ALA A 164 1.75 3.58 19.34
C ALA A 164 2.24 2.73 20.51
N ALA A 165 1.66 1.54 20.68
CA ALA A 165 2.17 0.48 21.56
C ALA A 165 2.59 -0.74 20.72
N PRO A 166 3.85 -1.21 20.79
CA PRO A 166 4.26 -2.38 20.01
C PRO A 166 3.46 -3.62 20.46
N PRO A 167 2.92 -4.42 19.51
CA PRO A 167 2.17 -5.61 19.85
C PRO A 167 3.14 -6.62 20.46
N ARG A 168 2.77 -7.21 21.60
CA ARG A 168 3.60 -8.22 22.27
C ARG A 168 3.39 -9.56 21.60
N VAL A 169 4.11 -9.82 20.51
CA VAL A 169 4.18 -11.16 19.90
C VAL A 169 5.06 -12.03 20.78
N ALA A 170 4.52 -13.16 21.27
CA ALA A 170 5.30 -14.14 22.02
C ALA A 170 6.51 -14.60 21.18
N GLY A 171 7.73 -14.41 21.69
CA GLY A 171 8.98 -14.82 21.02
C GLY A 171 9.76 -13.71 20.28
N ALA A 172 9.20 -12.51 20.11
CA ALA A 172 9.95 -11.39 19.53
C ALA A 172 10.98 -10.85 20.54
N ARG A 173 12.24 -11.32 20.47
CA ARG A 173 13.35 -10.77 21.27
C ARG A 173 13.48 -9.27 20.98
N ARG A 174 13.34 -8.45 22.01
CA ARG A 174 13.63 -7.01 21.97
C ARG A 174 15.09 -6.83 21.55
N ARG A 175 15.37 -6.46 20.29
CA ARG A 175 16.68 -5.87 19.97
C ARG A 175 16.72 -4.56 20.72
N ARG A 176 17.41 -4.54 21.86
CA ARG A 176 17.82 -3.28 22.50
C ARG A 176 18.71 -2.57 21.49
N THR A 177 18.19 -1.62 20.74
CA THR A 177 19.01 -0.59 20.11
C THR A 177 19.66 0.17 21.25
N ASN A 178 20.90 -0.21 21.55
CA ASN A 178 21.70 0.44 22.57
C ASN A 178 22.03 1.84 22.04
N ARG A 179 21.30 2.85 22.50
CA ARG A 179 21.45 4.26 22.07
C ARG A 179 22.88 4.80 22.29
N LEU A 180 23.69 4.11 23.10
CA LEU A 180 25.11 4.43 23.32
C LEU A 180 26.07 3.93 22.21
N ALA A 181 25.70 2.94 21.39
CA ALA A 181 26.64 2.37 20.40
C ALA A 181 26.80 3.22 19.13
N LEU A 182 25.86 4.15 18.85
CA LEU A 182 25.93 5.08 17.73
C LEU A 182 26.78 6.33 18.05
N ALA A 183 27.01 6.64 19.32
CA ALA A 183 27.83 7.78 19.74
C ALA A 183 29.34 7.47 19.75
N GLN A 184 29.74 6.19 19.75
CA GLN A 184 31.16 5.78 19.80
C GLN A 184 31.81 5.57 18.42
N ARG A 185 31.09 5.83 17.32
CA ARG A 185 31.67 5.84 15.96
C ARG A 185 32.04 7.22 15.44
N ALA A 186 31.87 8.26 16.26
CA ALA A 186 32.42 9.58 16.00
C ALA A 186 33.59 9.81 16.94
N SER A 187 34.81 9.72 16.42
CA SER A 187 35.96 10.41 17.01
C SER A 187 36.80 10.99 15.88
N PRO A 188 37.43 12.17 16.11
CA PRO A 188 37.91 13.06 15.06
C PRO A 188 39.38 12.83 14.76
N GLY A 189 39.77 13.04 13.51
CA GLY A 189 41.16 13.08 13.06
C GLY A 189 41.22 13.77 11.70
N GLU A 190 41.42 15.08 11.74
CA GLU A 190 41.61 15.94 10.58
C GLU A 190 42.97 15.73 9.89
N ALA A 191 42.97 16.11 8.61
CA ALA A 191 44.06 16.71 7.85
C ALA A 191 45.24 15.83 7.40
N GLU A 192 45.33 15.63 6.09
CA GLU A 192 46.45 16.23 5.34
C GLU A 192 46.07 16.50 3.88
N LEU A 193 46.23 17.76 3.50
CA LEU A 193 46.15 18.32 2.15
C LEU A 193 47.48 18.08 1.44
N SER A 194 47.47 17.41 0.29
CA SER A 194 48.39 17.64 -0.85
C SER A 194 47.81 16.84 -2.02
N GLY A 195 47.50 17.34 -3.22
CA GLY A 195 48.23 18.31 -4.03
C GLY A 195 48.76 17.58 -5.27
N GLY A 196 48.02 17.58 -6.40
CA GLY A 196 48.56 17.13 -7.69
C GLY A 196 47.48 16.81 -8.75
N PRO A 197 47.70 17.13 -10.04
CA PRO A 197 46.69 17.81 -10.85
C PRO A 197 45.95 16.95 -11.87
N LEU A 198 44.85 17.54 -12.34
CA LEU A 198 44.01 17.17 -13.48
C LEU A 198 44.82 16.98 -14.77
N ALA A 199 44.54 15.88 -15.46
CA ALA A 199 44.58 15.73 -16.91
C ALA A 199 43.36 14.90 -17.33
#